data_AF-A0A2E5FYA6-F1
#
_entry.id   AF-A0A2E5FYA6-F1
#
_cell.length_a   1.000
_cell.length_b   1.000
_cell.length_c   1.000
_cell.angle_alpha   90.00
_cell.angle_beta   90.00
_cell.angle_gamma   90.00
#
_symmetry.space_group_name_H-M   'P 1'
#
loop_
_entity.id
_entity.type
_entity.pdbx_description
1 polymer ?
#
loop_
_entity_poly.entity_id
_entity_poly.type
_entity_poly.pdbx_seq_one_letter_code
_entity_poly.pdbx_strand_id
1 'polypeptide(L)'
;MSRARVGKHVGPYAPIVGRGFITASIAAGRYRLTEPLGLEKLCTGCGDYWPADTEFFYAKRDDLAGLSSLCKACYRERNTARKRTADGVEMA
;
A
#
# COMPACT_ATOMS: atom_id res chain seq x y z
N MET A 1 6.34 -16.53 15.24
CA MET A 1 5.32 -15.46 15.42
C MET A 1 4.23 -15.67 14.38
N SER A 2 3.18 -16.43 14.74
CA SER A 2 2.13 -16.85 13.82
C SER A 2 1.17 -15.69 13.53
N ARG A 3 1.13 -15.22 12.28
CA ARG A 3 0.20 -14.15 11.87
C ARG A 3 -1.21 -14.71 11.75
N ALA A 4 -2.11 -14.25 12.62
CA ALA A 4 -3.53 -14.56 12.56
C ALA A 4 -4.13 -14.09 11.22
N ARG A 5 -4.84 -14.99 10.54
CA ARG A 5 -5.61 -14.70 9.32
C ARG A 5 -6.87 -13.93 9.72
N VAL A 6 -6.82 -12.60 9.72
CA VAL A 6 -8.00 -11.76 9.93
C VAL A 6 -8.83 -11.75 8.64
N GLY A 7 -10.10 -12.11 8.77
CA GLY A 7 -11.09 -12.23 7.70
C GLY A 7 -11.36 -10.92 6.96
N LYS A 8 -11.75 -11.09 5.69
CA LYS A 8 -11.69 -10.13 4.59
C LYS A 8 -12.98 -9.32 4.47
N HIS A 9 -12.89 -7.99 4.56
CA HIS A 9 -13.91 -7.08 4.02
C HIS A 9 -13.22 -6.12 3.03
N VAL A 10 -13.34 -6.43 1.74
CA VAL A 10 -12.84 -5.59 0.63
C VAL A 10 -14.05 -4.87 0.06
N GLY A 11 -14.35 -3.68 0.59
CA GLY A 11 -15.20 -2.71 -0.08
C GLY A 11 -14.38 -1.85 -1.05
N PRO A 12 -15.02 -1.20 -2.04
CA PRO A 12 -14.34 -0.40 -3.06
C PRO A 12 -13.71 0.90 -2.52
N TYR A 13 -14.13 1.36 -1.34
CA TYR A 13 -13.60 2.55 -0.68
C TYR A 13 -13.33 2.24 0.80
N ALA A 14 -12.12 2.60 1.23
CA ALA A 14 -11.54 2.34 2.54
C ALA A 14 -11.47 0.84 2.93
N PRO A 15 -10.29 0.19 2.85
CA PRO A 15 -10.09 -1.06 3.55
C PRO A 15 -10.18 -0.74 5.05
N ILE A 16 -11.30 -1.13 5.64
CA ILE A 16 -11.49 -1.25 7.08
C ILE A 16 -10.50 -2.31 7.58
N VAL A 17 -9.23 -1.94 7.69
CA VAL A 17 -8.24 -2.68 8.46
C VAL A 17 -8.78 -2.73 9.90
N GLY A 18 -8.62 -3.87 10.57
CA GLY A 18 -9.19 -4.07 11.91
C GLY A 18 -8.86 -2.90 12.84
N ARG A 19 -9.85 -2.43 13.60
CA ARG A 19 -9.82 -1.14 14.34
C ARG A 19 -8.58 -0.91 15.22
N GLY A 20 -7.94 -1.99 15.72
CA GLY A 20 -6.69 -1.92 16.49
C GLY A 20 -5.41 -1.68 15.66
N PHE A 21 -5.41 -2.02 14.37
CA PHE A 21 -4.25 -1.85 13.48
C PHE A 21 -4.07 -0.40 13.02
N ILE A 22 -5.17 0.36 12.87
CA ILE A 22 -5.14 1.74 12.38
C ILE A 22 -4.40 2.64 13.38
N THR A 23 -4.80 2.62 14.66
CA THR A 23 -4.22 3.51 15.68
C THR A 23 -2.70 3.34 15.79
N ALA A 24 -2.23 2.09 15.86
CA ALA A 24 -0.79 1.80 15.90
C ALA A 24 -0.06 2.24 14.63
N SER A 25 -0.72 2.15 13.48
CA SER A 25 -0.12 2.52 12.20
C SER A 25 -0.08 4.04 11.98
N ILE A 26 -1.06 4.77 12.52
CA ILE A 26 -1.04 6.24 12.59
C ILE A 26 0.09 6.70 13.52
N ALA A 27 0.19 6.12 14.71
CA ALA A 27 1.29 6.42 15.64
C ALA A 27 2.68 6.12 15.04
N ALA A 28 2.78 5.08 14.20
CA ALA A 28 4.00 4.73 13.47
C ALA A 28 4.22 5.56 12.18
N GLY A 29 3.38 6.56 11.88
CA GLY A 29 3.49 7.41 10.69
C GLY A 29 3.20 6.72 9.35
N ARG A 30 2.70 5.48 9.35
CA ARG A 30 2.40 4.73 8.13
C ARG A 30 1.10 5.15 7.48
N TYR A 31 0.23 5.82 8.24
CA TYR A 31 -1.04 6.38 7.81
C TYR A 31 -1.23 7.77 8.41
N ARG A 32 -1.97 8.63 7.70
CA ARG A 32 -2.48 9.92 8.20
C ARG A 32 -3.99 9.98 8.01
N LEU A 33 -4.67 10.72 8.88
CA LEU A 33 -6.10 11.02 8.75
C LEU A 33 -6.22 12.49 8.36
N THR A 34 -6.79 12.78 7.20
CA THR A 34 -6.93 14.13 6.67
C THR A 34 -8.39 14.38 6.30
N GLU A 35 -8.99 15.44 6.85
CA GLU A 35 -10.32 15.89 6.44
C GLU A 35 -10.20 16.73 5.16
N PRO A 36 -11.05 16.55 4.12
CA PRO A 36 -12.20 15.65 4.00
C PRO A 36 -11.90 14.27 3.34
N LEU A 37 -10.67 14.01 2.91
CA LEU A 37 -10.31 12.82 2.10
C LEU A 37 -10.31 11.50 2.89
N GLY A 38 -10.20 11.55 4.21
CA GLY A 38 -10.18 10.38 5.09
C GLY A 38 -8.78 9.84 5.33
N LEU A 39 -8.64 8.50 5.28
CA LEU A 39 -7.41 7.80 5.63
C LEU A 39 -6.46 7.76 4.44
N GLU A 40 -5.20 8.16 4.66
CA GLU A 40 -4.14 8.14 3.65
C GLU A 40 -2.97 7.29 4.15
N LYS A 41 -2.31 6.61 3.22
CA LYS A 41 -1.21 5.67 3.47
C LYS A 41 0.10 6.22 2.90
N LEU A 42 1.18 6.06 3.66
CA LEU A 42 2.52 6.38 3.20
C LEU A 42 3.01 5.37 2.16
N CYS A 43 3.46 5.85 1.01
CA CYS A 43 4.18 5.07 0.01
C CYS A 43 5.67 5.01 0.39
N THR A 44 6.22 3.80 0.54
CA THR A 44 7.65 3.62 0.84
C THR A 44 8.56 3.79 -0.39
N GLY A 45 7.98 4.07 -1.56
CA GLY A 45 8.71 4.30 -2.81
C GLY A 45 9.03 5.77 -3.02
N CYS A 46 8.00 6.61 -3.00
CA CYS A 46 8.13 8.06 -3.18
C CYS A 46 8.19 8.84 -1.86
N GLY A 47 7.75 8.27 -0.74
CA GLY A 47 7.71 8.96 0.56
C GLY A 47 6.48 9.85 0.77
N ASP A 48 5.55 9.87 -0.18
CA ASP A 48 4.29 10.64 -0.08
C ASP A 48 3.14 9.82 0.50
N TYR A 49 2.18 10.54 1.07
CA TYR A 49 0.91 10.00 1.51
C TYR A 49 -0.13 10.10 0.40
N TRP A 50 -0.77 8.97 0.11
CA TRP A 50 -1.84 8.87 -0.88
C TRP A 50 -3.08 8.27 -0.23
N PRO A 51 -4.29 8.53 -0.74
CA PRO A 51 -5.49 7.99 -0.13
C PRO A 51 -5.44 6.45 -0.07
N ALA A 52 -5.83 5.91 1.08
CA ALA A 52 -5.63 4.51 1.44
C ALA A 52 -6.69 3.63 0.76
N ASP A 53 -6.79 3.70 -0.56
CA ASP A 53 -7.77 3.00 -1.38
C ASP A 53 -7.08 2.13 -2.45
N THR A 54 -7.90 1.39 -3.21
CA THR A 54 -7.43 0.50 -4.26
C THR A 54 -7.21 1.18 -5.62
N GLU A 55 -7.53 2.46 -5.75
CA GLU A 55 -7.21 3.30 -6.91
C GLU A 55 -5.72 3.69 -6.88
N PHE A 56 -5.18 4.06 -5.70
CA PHE A 56 -3.77 4.44 -5.55
C PHE A 56 -2.83 3.29 -5.15
N PHE A 57 -3.34 2.27 -4.46
CA PHE A 57 -2.56 1.11 -4.02
C PHE A 57 -3.11 -0.20 -4.58
N TYR A 58 -2.24 -1.20 -4.77
CA TYR A 58 -2.70 -2.55 -5.09
C TYR A 58 -3.27 -3.24 -3.85
N ALA A 59 -4.44 -3.87 -3.99
CA ALA A 59 -5.02 -4.70 -2.94
C ALA A 59 -4.15 -5.93 -2.69
N LYS A 60 -3.80 -6.16 -1.43
CA LYS A 60 -2.98 -7.29 -0.98
C LYS A 60 -3.76 -8.11 0.04
N ARG A 61 -4.48 -9.11 -0.46
CA ARG A 61 -5.46 -9.92 0.28
C ARG A 61 -4.85 -10.82 1.36
N ASP A 62 -3.53 -10.95 1.34
CA ASP A 62 -2.72 -11.77 2.25
C ASP A 62 -2.01 -10.94 3.33
N ASP A 63 -2.15 -9.62 3.29
CA ASP A 63 -1.54 -8.71 4.26
C ASP A 63 -2.59 -8.13 5.21
N LEU A 64 -2.22 -7.95 6.47
CA LEU A 64 -3.08 -7.35 7.50
C LEU A 64 -3.53 -5.93 7.13
N ALA A 65 -2.70 -5.20 6.39
CA ALA A 65 -3.02 -3.86 5.91
C ALA A 65 -3.95 -3.85 4.69
N GLY A 66 -4.15 -4.98 4.02
CA GLY A 66 -4.99 -5.10 2.82
C GLY A 66 -4.47 -4.36 1.57
N LEU A 67 -3.41 -3.55 1.68
CA LEU A 67 -2.83 -2.74 0.62
C LEU A 67 -1.31 -2.88 0.54
N SER A 68 -0.77 -2.71 -0.67
CA SER A 68 0.66 -2.60 -0.94
C SER A 68 1.31 -1.44 -0.19
N SER A 69 2.60 -1.58 0.18
CA SER A 69 3.43 -0.49 0.73
C SER A 69 3.86 0.54 -0.33
N LEU A 70 3.75 0.18 -1.61
CA LEU A 70 4.06 1.03 -2.76
C LEU A 70 2.77 1.45 -3.46
N CYS A 71 2.69 2.72 -3.85
CA CYS A 71 1.66 3.21 -4.76
C CYS A 71 1.80 2.53 -6.14
N LYS A 72 0.75 2.56 -6.95
CA LYS A 72 0.76 1.92 -8.27
C LYS A 72 1.86 2.45 -9.19
N ALA A 73 2.19 3.74 -9.13
CA ALA A 73 3.28 4.33 -9.90
C ALA A 73 4.63 3.69 -9.54
N CYS A 74 5.04 3.77 -8.27
CA CYS A 74 6.30 3.17 -7.81
C CYS A 74 6.32 1.64 -8.00
N TYR A 75 5.18 0.98 -7.85
CA TYR A 75 5.09 -0.45 -8.11
C TYR A 75 5.36 -0.78 -9.58
N ARG A 76 4.81 0.00 -10.53
CA ARG A 76 5.06 -0.17 -11.96
C ARG A 76 6.51 0.09 -12.30
N GLU A 77 7.10 1.17 -11.80
CA GLU A 77 8.53 1.49 -12.00
C GLU A 77 9.46 0.39 -11.48
N ARG A 78 9.17 -0.13 -10.28
CA ARG A 78 9.95 -1.24 -9.72
C ARG A 78 9.81 -2.52 -10.55
N ASN A 79 8.62 -2.78 -11.09
CA ASN A 79 8.38 -3.97 -11.89
C ASN A 79 8.98 -3.85 -13.31
N THR A 80 9.02 -2.66 -13.89
CA THR A 80 9.68 -2.42 -15.19
C THR A 80 11.21 -2.49 -15.05
N ALA A 81 11.78 -1.96 -13.97
CA ALA A 81 13.21 -2.09 -13.67
C ALA A 81 13.65 -3.56 -13.58
N ARG A 82 12.85 -4.42 -12.93
CA ARG A 82 13.12 -5.87 -12.87
C ARG A 82 13.06 -6.59 -14.22
N LYS A 83 12.23 -6.11 -15.15
CA LYS A 83 12.13 -6.69 -16.49
C LYS A 83 13.33 -6.31 -17.37
N ARG A 84 13.89 -5.11 -17.18
CA ARG A 84 15.10 -4.64 -17.91
C ARG A 84 16.38 -5.38 -17.51
N THR A 85 16.43 -6.02 -16.35
CA THR A 85 17.58 -6.86 -15.98
C THR A 85 17.45 -8.31 -16.47
N ALA A 86 16.27 -8.70 -16.94
CA ALA A 86 16.00 -10.03 -17.49
C ALA A 86 16.05 -10.06 -19.02
N ASP A 87 15.92 -8.90 -19.66
CA ASP A 87 16.08 -8.68 -21.10
C ASP A 87 17.26 -7.73 -21.29
N GLY A 88 18.45 -8.28 -21.56
CA GLY A 88 19.66 -7.47 -21.72
C GLY A 88 19.53 -6.53 -22.90
N VAL A 89 19.25 -5.24 -22.65
CA VAL A 89 19.33 -4.19 -23.67
C VAL A 89 20.20 -3.02 -23.19
N GLU A 90 21.27 -2.89 -23.96
CA GLU A 90 22.28 -1.85 -24.12
C GLU A 90 21.90 -0.45 -23.63
N MET A 91 22.79 0.11 -22.81
CA MET A 91 22.87 1.55 -22.51
C MET A 91 23.62 2.20 -23.68
N ALA A 92 22.99 3.18 -24.34
CA ALA A 92 23.67 4.09 -25.27
C ALA A 92 24.30 5.27 -24.52
#